data_AF-A0A0F2L4K8-F1
#
_entry.id   AF-A0A0F2L4K8-F1
#
_cell.length_a   1.000
_cell.length_b   1.000
_cell.length_c   1.000
_cell.angle_alpha   90.00
_cell.angle_beta   90.00
_cell.angle_gamma   90.00
#
_symmetry.space_group_name_H-M   'P 1'
#
loop_
_entity.id
_entity.type
_entity.pdbx_description
1 polymer ?
#
loop_
_entity_poly.entity_id
_entity_poly.type
_entity_poly.pdbx_seq_one_letter_code
_entity_poly.pdbx_strand_id
1 'polypeptide(L)'
;MSSNNYDELYVKLLDKAYTIITPKIQRRQEIPKLIIQIQPKKSLIQNFRDVAQRLNRDPTHIARFFLKELALPGNIEGNALVLYAE
;
A
#
# COMPACT_ATOMS: atom_id res chain seq x y z
N MET A 1 21.69 -40.26 -27.31
CA MET A 1 22.45 -39.11 -26.77
C MET A 1 21.89 -37.80 -27.33
N SER A 2 20.69 -37.38 -26.91
CA SER A 2 20.07 -36.11 -27.38
C SER A 2 19.27 -35.39 -26.27
N SER A 3 19.12 -36.00 -25.08
CA SER A 3 18.37 -35.42 -23.96
C SER A 3 19.13 -34.34 -23.19
N ASN A 4 20.46 -34.50 -23.02
CA ASN A 4 21.24 -33.63 -22.12
C ASN A 4 21.36 -32.17 -22.55
N ASN A 5 21.19 -31.86 -23.84
CA ASN A 5 21.42 -30.50 -24.37
C ASN A 5 20.22 -29.56 -24.11
N TYR A 6 18.99 -30.11 -24.14
CA TYR A 6 17.79 -29.33 -23.89
C TYR A 6 17.63 -28.94 -22.41
N ASP A 7 18.09 -29.82 -21.50
CA ASP A 7 18.08 -29.55 -20.06
C ASP A 7 19.06 -28.43 -19.70
N GLU A 8 20.26 -28.42 -20.28
CA GLU A 8 21.23 -27.33 -20.08
C GLU A 8 20.72 -25.99 -20.65
N LEU A 9 20.07 -26.01 -21.81
CA LEU A 9 19.51 -24.80 -22.41
C LEU A 9 18.35 -24.24 -21.59
N TYR A 10 17.48 -25.12 -21.08
CA TYR A 10 16.38 -24.75 -20.20
C TYR A 10 16.90 -24.08 -18.93
N VAL A 11 17.90 -24.66 -18.26
CA VAL A 11 18.50 -24.08 -17.05
C VAL A 11 19.13 -22.72 -17.34
N LYS A 12 19.86 -22.56 -18.46
CA LYS A 12 20.43 -21.28 -18.87
C LYS A 12 19.39 -20.19 -19.14
N LEU A 13 18.27 -20.54 -19.77
CA LEU A 13 17.17 -19.61 -20.02
C LEU A 13 16.44 -19.27 -18.72
N LEU A 14 16.30 -20.23 -17.82
CA LEU A 14 15.70 -20.06 -16.51
C LEU A 14 16.53 -19.13 -15.62
N ASP A 15 17.86 -19.28 -15.59
CA ASP A 15 18.76 -18.38 -14.85
C ASP A 15 18.73 -16.94 -15.39
N LYS A 16 18.66 -16.78 -16.72
CA LYS A 16 18.43 -15.48 -17.35
C LYS A 16 17.08 -14.87 -16.97
N ALA A 17 16.04 -15.70 -16.92
CA ALA A 17 14.73 -15.25 -16.46
C ALA A 17 14.80 -14.80 -14.99
N TYR A 18 15.37 -15.60 -14.08
CA TYR A 18 15.45 -15.22 -12.67
C TYR A 18 16.30 -13.97 -12.39
N THR A 19 17.36 -13.73 -13.16
CA THR A 19 18.16 -12.49 -13.05
C THR A 19 17.38 -11.25 -13.49
N ILE A 20 16.57 -11.36 -14.56
CA ILE A 20 15.73 -10.26 -15.06
C ILE A 20 14.51 -10.03 -14.14
N ILE A 21 13.88 -11.12 -13.71
CA ILE A 21 12.58 -11.08 -13.02
C ILE A 21 12.73 -10.57 -11.58
N THR A 22 13.95 -10.54 -11.01
CA THR A 22 14.27 -10.11 -9.63
C THR A 22 13.02 -9.82 -8.82
N PRO A 23 12.38 -10.84 -8.23
CA PRO A 23 11.29 -10.59 -7.34
C PRO A 23 11.92 -10.15 -6.02
N LYS A 24 12.33 -8.88 -5.93
CA LYS A 24 12.07 -8.15 -4.68
C LYS A 24 10.56 -8.00 -4.60
N ILE A 25 9.88 -9.14 -4.39
CA ILE A 25 8.57 -9.10 -3.80
C ILE A 25 8.87 -8.58 -2.41
N GLN A 26 8.69 -7.28 -2.22
CA GLN A 26 8.53 -6.68 -0.92
C GLN A 26 7.20 -7.24 -0.36
N ARG A 27 7.24 -8.53 -0.01
CA ARG A 27 6.10 -9.31 0.45
C ARG A 27 5.99 -8.94 1.92
N ARG A 28 4.86 -8.29 2.23
CA ARG A 28 4.51 -7.58 3.47
C ARG A 28 5.05 -6.16 3.52
N GLN A 29 4.37 -5.24 2.83
CA GLN A 29 4.22 -3.93 3.45
C GLN A 29 3.42 -4.16 4.74
N GLU A 30 4.07 -3.95 5.89
CA GLU A 30 3.33 -3.91 7.15
C GLU A 30 2.23 -2.87 7.03
N ILE A 31 1.01 -3.24 7.45
CA ILE A 31 -0.11 -2.30 7.45
C ILE A 31 0.28 -1.15 8.39
N PRO A 32 0.39 0.08 7.87
CA PRO A 32 0.79 1.20 8.71
C PRO A 32 -0.25 1.42 9.81
N LYS A 33 0.21 1.54 11.05
CA LYS A 33 -0.67 1.87 12.17
C LYS A 33 -1.14 3.30 12.06
N LEU A 34 -2.45 3.52 12.16
CA LEU A 34 -3.05 4.84 12.21
C LEU A 34 -2.89 5.44 13.60
N ILE A 35 -2.49 6.71 13.66
CA ILE A 35 -2.46 7.50 14.89
C ILE A 35 -3.73 8.34 14.91
N ILE A 36 -4.68 7.93 15.76
CA ILE A 36 -6.02 8.53 15.84
C ILE A 36 -6.16 9.29 17.15
N GLN A 37 -6.63 10.53 17.06
CA GLN A 37 -7.08 11.32 18.19
C GLN A 37 -8.59 11.53 18.10
N ILE A 38 -9.31 11.00 19.09
CA ILE A 38 -10.77 11.11 19.16
C ILE A 38 -11.10 12.35 19.99
N GLN A 39 -11.88 13.26 19.40
CA GLN A 39 -12.47 14.40 20.07
C GLN A 39 -14.00 14.29 20.00
N PRO A 40 -14.77 14.95 20.89
CA PRO A 40 -16.22 14.75 20.99
C PRO A 40 -17.01 14.99 19.70
N LYS A 41 -16.54 15.89 18.81
CA LYS A 41 -17.21 16.25 17.55
C LYS A 41 -16.41 15.88 16.30
N LYS A 42 -15.19 15.36 16.46
CA LYS A 42 -14.29 15.04 15.34
C LYS A 42 -13.25 14.01 15.71
N SER A 43 -12.91 13.15 14.76
CA SER A 43 -11.78 12.22 14.85
C SER A 43 -10.67 12.66 13.90
N LEU A 44 -9.45 12.74 14.41
CA LEU A 44 -8.28 13.19 13.66
C LEU A 44 -7.32 12.01 13.44
N ILE A 45 -7.00 11.71 12.19
CA ILE A 45 -5.95 10.74 11.81
C ILE A 45 -4.69 11.53 11.46
N GLN A 46 -3.72 11.60 12.37
CA GLN A 46 -2.57 12.53 12.26
C GLN A 46 -1.57 12.13 11.16
N ASN A 47 -1.34 10.84 10.95
CA ASN A 47 -0.32 10.30 10.04
C ASN A 47 -0.90 9.84 8.69
N PHE A 48 -1.95 10.51 8.22
CA PHE A 48 -2.72 10.06 7.07
C PHE A 48 -1.92 10.06 5.76
N ARG A 49 -1.11 11.10 5.53
CA ARG A 49 -0.26 11.17 4.32
C ARG A 49 0.88 10.16 4.36
N ASP A 50 1.47 9.92 5.53
CA ASP A 50 2.53 8.93 5.71
C ASP A 50 2.01 7.52 5.41
N VAL A 51 0.78 7.24 5.83
CA VAL A 51 0.05 6.00 5.52
C VAL A 51 -0.20 5.90 4.01
N ALA A 52 -0.68 6.96 3.38
CA ALA A 52 -0.93 7.00 1.94
C ALA A 52 0.36 6.76 1.13
N GLN A 53 1.47 7.38 1.54
CA GLN A 53 2.78 7.19 0.94
C GLN A 53 3.29 5.75 1.11
N ARG A 54 3.14 5.16 2.30
CA ARG A 54 3.51 3.75 2.54
C ARG A 54 2.73 2.79 1.65
N LEU A 55 1.44 3.08 1.44
CA LEU A 55 0.55 2.30 0.57
C LEU A 55 0.75 2.60 -0.92
N ASN A 56 1.65 3.52 -1.29
CA ASN A 56 1.85 4.00 -2.67
C ASN A 56 0.53 4.44 -3.33
N ARG A 57 -0.30 5.17 -2.58
CA ARG A 57 -1.60 5.66 -3.05
C ARG A 57 -1.78 7.14 -2.78
N ASP A 58 -2.56 7.79 -3.64
CA ASP A 58 -2.92 9.19 -3.43
C ASP A 58 -3.82 9.34 -2.19
N PRO A 59 -3.54 10.31 -1.29
CA PRO A 59 -4.32 10.52 -0.08
C PRO A 59 -5.82 10.77 -0.36
N THR A 60 -6.17 11.42 -1.48
CA THR A 60 -7.56 11.73 -1.83
C THR A 60 -8.37 10.48 -2.13
N HIS A 61 -7.76 9.48 -2.78
CA HIS A 61 -8.40 8.19 -3.06
C HIS A 61 -8.71 7.44 -1.76
N ILE A 62 -7.76 7.43 -0.83
CA ILE A 62 -7.95 6.79 0.48
C ILE A 62 -9.03 7.56 1.25
N ALA A 63 -8.98 8.90 1.27
CA ALA A 63 -9.97 9.69 1.99
C ALA A 63 -11.38 9.43 1.45
N ARG A 64 -11.57 9.38 0.13
CA ARG A 64 -12.87 9.04 -0.48
C ARG A 64 -13.38 7.67 -0.04
N PHE A 65 -12.49 6.69 0.11
CA PHE A 65 -12.85 5.37 0.64
C PHE A 65 -13.33 5.46 2.10
N PHE A 66 -12.58 6.14 2.98
CA PHE A 66 -12.98 6.32 4.38
C PHE A 66 -14.31 7.05 4.53
N LEU A 67 -14.52 8.14 3.78
CA LEU A 67 -15.78 8.91 3.82
C LEU A 67 -16.97 8.06 3.36
N LYS A 68 -16.77 7.19 2.36
CA LYS A 68 -17.81 6.30 1.86
C LYS A 68 -18.13 5.16 2.84
N GLU A 69 -17.12 4.51 3.41
CA GLU A 69 -17.31 3.36 4.31
C GLU A 69 -17.80 3.78 5.70
N LEU A 70 -17.34 4.92 6.21
CA LEU A 70 -17.71 5.40 7.55
C LEU A 70 -18.99 6.24 7.54
N ALA A 71 -19.47 6.67 6.37
CA ALA A 71 -20.60 7.59 6.23
C ALA A 71 -20.45 8.88 7.05
N LEU A 72 -19.21 9.34 7.26
CA LEU A 72 -18.88 10.58 7.96
C LEU A 72 -18.36 11.62 6.95
N PRO A 73 -18.77 12.89 7.05
CA PRO A 73 -18.12 13.96 6.31
C PRO A 73 -16.71 14.22 6.88
N GLY A 74 -15.79 14.67 6.03
CA GLY A 74 -14.42 14.90 6.44
C GLY A 74 -13.58 15.57 5.37
N ASN A 75 -12.40 16.05 5.77
CA ASN A 75 -11.46 16.73 4.89
C ASN A 75 -10.02 16.42 5.27
N ILE A 76 -9.11 16.53 4.30
CA ILE A 76 -7.67 16.41 4.54
C ILE A 76 -7.15 17.79 4.93
N GLU A 77 -6.64 17.92 6.15
CA GLU A 77 -6.01 19.14 6.66
C GLU A 77 -4.52 18.89 6.87
N GLY A 78 -3.69 19.41 5.96
CA GLY A 78 -2.24 19.25 6.02
C GLY A 78 -1.80 17.78 5.90
N ASN A 79 -1.31 17.20 7.01
CA ASN A 79 -0.88 15.79 7.08
C ASN A 79 -1.99 14.85 7.58
N ALA A 80 -3.12 15.40 8.05
CA ALA A 80 -4.12 14.66 8.79
C ALA A 80 -5.46 14.56 8.05
N LEU A 81 -6.21 13.49 8.31
CA LEU A 81 -7.62 13.38 7.90
C LEU A 81 -8.51 13.74 9.10
N VAL A 82 -9.38 14.73 8.92
CA VAL A 82 -10.40 15.11 9.90
C VAL A 82 -11.72 14.48 9.48
N LEU A 83 -12.31 13.70 10.36
CA LEU A 83 -13.67 13.14 10.23
C LEU A 83 -14.57 13.84 11.24
N TYR A 84 -15.70 14.35 10.78
CA TYR A 84 -16.69 14.97 11.64
C TYR A 84 -17.73 13.93 12.03
N ALA A 85 -17.89 13.72 13.33
CA ALA A 85 -18.91 12.85 13.91
C ALA A 85 -19.86 13.73 14.72
N GLU A 86 -21.16 13.59 14.46
CA GLU A 86 -22.21 14.25 15.26
C GLU A 86 -22.47 13.51 16.57
#